data_AF-A0A023G5T4-F1
#
_entry.id   AF-A0A023G5T4-F1
#
_cell.length_a   1.000
_cell.length_b   1.000
_cell.length_c   1.000
_cell.angle_alpha   90.00
_cell.angle_beta   90.00
_cell.angle_gamma   90.00
#
_symmetry.space_group_name_H-M   'P 1'
#
loop_
_entity.id
_entity.type
_entity.pdbx_description
1 polymer ?
#
loop_
_entity_poly.entity_id
_entity_poly.type
_entity_poly.pdbx_seq_one_letter_code
_entity_poly.pdbx_strand_id
1 'polypeptide(L)'
;MPLAEVPPKNPSGGRAFAENAATKRGRMEQALVASHDPEEILSLIKMLQEASPSVRLESLNSYWQLTCSLREFHRGLPQQSQDRMFVLLAKALELRSLKLYAPALQLFHTVEAELRPLQGRRLTALLVAEMRYTEALQAAEMLPLSANTQCQSADIIQLARTALLAYYADADKDYRPCREMAELCCTLLLNLGEWDVFSEAGKPQQASIGVFELSKALAAVCKDVSANKMTRSIAQQLWDSVLSMLVVPGSQQSRRPAKGGPRDGSQRDTPSVPSLSRHTFHSFLQQLKDNLALTLLLSCLAKMYNILRDDSGSEVCVEYRSCGNSNRNPQC
;
A
#
# COMPACT_ATOMS: atom_id res chain seq x y z
N MET A 1 26.83 6.00 91.26
CA MET A 1 25.90 6.77 90.40
C MET A 1 26.48 6.82 89.00
N PRO A 2 25.76 6.34 87.96
CA PRO A 2 26.33 6.13 86.63
C PRO A 2 26.14 7.34 85.70
N LEU A 3 27.13 7.57 84.85
CA LEU A 3 27.12 8.52 83.74
C LEU A 3 26.25 7.96 82.60
N ALA A 4 25.30 8.76 82.12
CA ALA A 4 24.35 8.40 81.09
C ALA A 4 25.01 8.36 79.70
N GLU A 5 24.89 7.22 79.02
CA GLU A 5 25.21 7.04 77.60
C GLU A 5 24.16 7.77 76.73
N VAL A 6 24.65 8.56 75.77
CA VAL A 6 23.86 9.16 74.70
C VAL A 6 23.72 8.15 73.56
N PRO A 7 22.52 7.88 73.01
CA PRO A 7 22.37 6.94 71.91
C PRO A 7 22.77 7.60 70.57
N PRO A 8 23.31 6.83 69.60
CA PRO A 8 23.64 7.37 68.29
C PRO A 8 22.37 7.62 67.46
N LYS A 9 22.34 8.78 66.80
CA LYS A 9 21.37 9.11 65.75
C LYS A 9 21.47 8.07 64.62
N ASN A 10 20.38 7.35 64.37
CA ASN A 10 20.20 6.57 63.15
C ASN A 10 20.46 7.46 61.92
N PRO A 11 21.32 7.04 60.97
CA PRO A 11 21.32 7.67 59.65
C PRO A 11 20.00 7.30 58.99
N SER A 12 19.19 8.32 58.72
CA SER A 12 18.01 8.26 57.87
C SER A 12 18.36 7.53 56.58
N GLY A 13 17.90 6.29 56.47
CA GLY A 13 17.99 5.51 55.26
C GLY A 13 17.34 6.31 54.13
N GLY A 14 18.17 6.80 53.21
CA GLY A 14 17.71 7.14 51.89
C GLY A 14 17.11 5.87 51.31
N ARG A 15 15.78 5.76 51.37
CA ARG A 15 15.03 4.82 50.54
C ARG A 15 15.33 5.21 49.11
N ALA A 16 16.39 4.63 48.54
CA ALA A 16 16.43 4.40 47.11
C ALA A 16 15.09 3.76 46.77
N PHE A 17 14.28 4.45 45.97
CA PHE A 17 13.08 3.85 45.40
C PHE A 17 13.57 2.59 44.67
N ALA A 18 13.41 1.43 45.29
CA ALA A 18 13.66 0.16 44.65
C ALA A 18 12.75 0.16 43.41
N GLU A 19 13.38 0.22 42.24
CA GLU A 19 12.70 0.32 40.98
C GLU A 19 11.80 -0.91 40.84
N ASN A 20 10.49 -0.68 40.98
CA ASN A 20 9.53 -1.76 41.13
C ASN A 20 9.53 -2.59 39.83
N ALA A 21 9.48 -3.92 39.93
CA ALA A 21 9.60 -4.80 38.75
C ALA A 21 8.54 -4.50 37.67
N ALA A 22 7.36 -4.04 38.08
CA ALA A 22 6.30 -3.56 37.21
C ALA A 22 6.70 -2.27 36.44
N THR A 23 7.37 -1.32 37.09
CA THR A 23 7.84 -0.08 36.47
C THR A 23 8.95 -0.36 35.46
N LYS A 24 9.88 -1.27 35.80
CA LYS A 24 10.93 -1.71 34.88
C LYS A 24 10.35 -2.39 33.62
N ARG A 25 9.34 -3.24 33.81
CA ARG A 25 8.57 -3.86 32.72
C ARG A 25 7.89 -2.82 31.83
N GLY A 26 7.12 -1.91 32.41
CA GLY A 26 6.43 -0.87 31.65
C GLY A 26 7.40 0.00 30.84
N ARG A 27 8.59 0.28 31.36
CA ARG A 27 9.65 0.97 30.59
C ARG A 27 10.19 0.13 29.43
N MET A 28 10.39 -1.17 29.63
CA MET A 28 10.82 -2.07 28.55
C MET A 28 9.75 -2.19 27.45
N GLU A 29 8.48 -2.29 27.82
CA GLU A 29 7.36 -2.30 26.87
C GLU A 29 7.30 -1.00 26.07
N GLN A 30 7.42 0.15 26.75
CA GLN A 30 7.48 1.46 26.09
C GLN A 30 8.72 1.60 25.20
N ALA A 31 9.89 1.13 25.65
CA ALA A 31 11.11 1.13 24.87
C ALA A 31 10.97 0.26 23.61
N LEU A 32 10.33 -0.91 23.72
CA LEU A 32 10.06 -1.78 22.56
C LEU A 32 9.14 -1.08 21.56
N VAL A 33 8.08 -0.42 22.04
CA VAL A 33 7.17 0.36 21.17
C VAL A 33 7.87 1.57 20.55
N ALA A 34 8.87 2.17 21.19
CA ALA A 34 9.61 3.32 20.65
C ALA A 34 10.83 2.95 19.78
N SER A 35 11.39 1.74 19.94
CA SER A 35 12.62 1.34 19.24
C SER A 35 12.36 1.01 17.77
N HIS A 36 13.37 1.28 16.94
CA HIS A 36 13.45 0.98 15.52
C HIS A 36 14.69 0.15 15.15
N ASP A 37 15.62 -0.03 16.09
CA ASP A 37 16.85 -0.78 15.87
C ASP A 37 16.59 -2.29 16.00
N PRO A 38 16.92 -3.12 15.00
CA PRO A 38 16.64 -4.56 15.06
C PRO A 38 17.28 -5.25 16.27
N GLU A 39 18.52 -4.91 16.62
CA GLU A 39 19.24 -5.54 17.74
C GLU A 39 18.63 -5.15 19.08
N GLU A 40 18.32 -3.87 19.28
CA GLU A 40 17.61 -3.39 20.45
C GLU A 40 16.25 -4.07 20.59
N ILE A 41 15.45 -4.13 19.52
CA ILE A 41 14.14 -4.79 19.50
C ILE A 41 14.27 -6.26 19.91
N LEU A 42 15.22 -7.00 19.33
CA LEU A 42 15.47 -8.40 19.66
C LEU A 42 15.86 -8.59 21.12
N SER A 43 16.71 -7.71 21.66
CA SER A 43 17.13 -7.75 23.06
C SER A 43 15.95 -7.50 24.01
N LEU A 44 15.09 -6.53 23.68
CA LEU A 44 13.90 -6.18 24.46
C LEU A 44 12.87 -7.30 24.43
N ILE A 45 12.63 -7.92 23.27
CA ILE A 45 11.76 -9.09 23.14
C ILE A 45 12.24 -10.21 24.05
N LYS A 46 13.53 -10.54 24.00
CA LYS A 46 14.12 -11.59 24.84
C LYS A 46 13.94 -11.30 26.33
N MET A 47 14.25 -10.08 26.77
CA MET A 47 14.07 -9.68 28.17
C MET A 47 12.60 -9.72 28.63
N LEU A 48 11.65 -9.36 27.76
CA LEU A 48 10.21 -9.38 28.06
C LEU A 48 9.63 -10.79 28.09
N GLN A 49 10.17 -11.72 27.29
CA GLN A 49 9.79 -13.14 27.29
C GLN A 49 10.36 -13.88 28.51
N GLU A 50 11.56 -13.53 28.96
CA GLU A 50 12.19 -14.08 30.17
C GLU A 50 11.59 -13.51 31.46
N ALA A 51 10.86 -12.39 31.40
CA ALA A 51 10.16 -11.81 32.55
C ALA A 51 8.96 -12.67 32.99
N SER A 52 8.75 -12.77 34.31
CA SER A 52 7.60 -13.49 34.89
C SER A 52 6.53 -12.52 35.41
N PRO A 53 5.24 -12.62 35.00
CA PRO A 53 4.72 -13.47 33.92
C PRO A 53 5.13 -12.97 32.53
N SER A 54 5.19 -13.89 31.57
CA SER A 54 5.53 -13.57 30.18
C SER A 54 4.49 -12.65 29.55
N VAL A 55 4.97 -11.67 28.79
CA VAL A 55 4.13 -10.64 28.17
C VAL A 55 3.65 -11.14 26.80
N ARG A 56 2.36 -10.97 26.51
CA ARG A 56 1.82 -11.21 25.17
C ARG A 56 2.20 -10.04 24.27
N LEU A 57 3.26 -10.20 23.49
CA LEU A 57 3.83 -9.13 22.67
C LEU A 57 2.82 -8.56 21.65
N GLU A 58 1.90 -9.39 21.15
CA GLU A 58 0.84 -8.95 20.24
C GLU A 58 -0.12 -7.91 20.85
N SER A 59 -0.26 -7.90 22.18
CA SER A 59 -1.18 -6.99 22.88
C SER A 59 -0.55 -5.65 23.26
N LEU A 60 0.74 -5.47 23.04
CA LEU A 60 1.47 -4.25 23.43
C LEU A 60 1.01 -3.01 22.66
N ASN A 61 0.59 -3.18 21.41
CA ASN A 61 0.14 -2.09 20.56
C ASN A 61 -1.02 -2.53 19.67
N SER A 62 -2.18 -1.90 19.83
CA SER A 62 -3.38 -2.18 19.02
C SER A 62 -3.23 -1.83 17.53
N TYR A 63 -2.25 -1.00 17.19
CA TYR A 63 -1.96 -0.60 15.81
C TYR A 63 -1.06 -1.61 15.07
N TRP A 64 -0.49 -2.59 15.76
CA TRP A 64 0.31 -3.65 15.13
C TRP A 64 -0.59 -4.64 14.41
N GLN A 65 -0.82 -4.38 13.12
CA GLN A 65 -1.64 -5.20 12.25
C GLN A 65 -0.85 -5.69 11.04
N LEU A 66 -0.82 -7.01 10.86
CA LEU A 66 -0.18 -7.63 9.70
C LEU A 66 -1.11 -7.61 8.48
N THR A 67 -0.50 -7.41 7.30
CA THR A 67 -1.16 -7.60 5.99
C THR A 67 -1.64 -9.04 5.85
N CYS A 68 -2.57 -9.31 4.91
CA CYS A 68 -3.04 -10.67 4.65
C CYS A 68 -1.88 -11.63 4.34
N SER A 69 -0.95 -11.21 3.48
CA SER A 69 0.25 -11.97 3.11
C SER A 69 1.16 -12.25 4.32
N LEU A 70 1.39 -11.26 5.18
CA LEU A 70 2.23 -11.45 6.37
C LEU A 70 1.54 -12.26 7.47
N ARG A 71 0.20 -12.28 7.50
CA ARG A 71 -0.55 -13.16 8.40
C ARG A 71 -0.46 -14.62 7.95
N GLU A 72 -0.50 -14.88 6.65
CA GLU A 72 -0.24 -16.22 6.10
C GLU A 72 1.18 -16.66 6.39
N PHE A 73 2.14 -15.76 6.19
CA PHE A 73 3.55 -15.98 6.54
C PHE A 73 3.70 -16.34 8.02
N HIS A 74 3.13 -15.53 8.92
CA HIS A 74 3.22 -15.72 10.38
C HIS A 74 2.63 -17.05 10.84
N ARG A 75 1.48 -17.45 10.27
CA ARG A 75 0.86 -18.75 10.56
C ARG A 75 1.70 -19.96 10.14
N GLY A 76 2.57 -19.80 9.15
CA GLY A 76 3.46 -20.87 8.69
C GLY A 76 4.73 -21.02 9.52
N LEU A 77 4.98 -20.13 10.50
CA LEU A 77 6.19 -20.16 11.33
C LEU A 77 6.05 -21.16 12.50
N PRO A 78 7.18 -21.73 12.99
CA PRO A 78 7.22 -22.46 14.25
C PRO A 78 6.76 -21.62 15.44
N GLN A 79 6.06 -22.22 16.40
CA GLN A 79 5.48 -21.51 17.54
C GLN A 79 6.54 -20.74 18.35
N GLN A 80 7.76 -21.28 18.49
CA GLN A 80 8.84 -20.60 19.22
C GLN A 80 9.34 -19.29 18.59
N SER A 81 9.09 -19.06 17.29
CA SER A 81 9.50 -17.84 16.60
C SER A 81 8.34 -16.89 16.30
N GLN A 82 7.10 -17.33 16.44
CA GLN A 82 5.90 -16.56 16.08
C GLN A 82 5.83 -15.19 16.78
N ASP A 83 6.05 -15.13 18.09
CA ASP A 83 5.97 -13.87 18.85
C ASP A 83 7.02 -12.84 18.41
N ARG A 84 8.28 -13.28 18.27
CA ARG A 84 9.38 -12.43 17.84
C ARG A 84 9.15 -11.93 16.40
N MET A 85 8.77 -12.84 15.51
CA MET A 85 8.53 -12.53 14.11
C MET A 85 7.34 -11.59 13.95
N PHE A 86 6.28 -11.77 14.75
CA PHE A 86 5.15 -10.85 14.77
C PHE A 86 5.60 -9.42 15.04
N VAL A 87 6.39 -9.20 16.10
CA VAL A 87 6.85 -7.86 16.47
C VAL A 87 7.73 -7.26 15.38
N LEU A 88 8.69 -8.00 14.84
CA LEU A 88 9.56 -7.52 13.76
C LEU A 88 8.75 -7.12 12.51
N LEU A 89 7.80 -7.96 12.10
CA LEU A 89 6.95 -7.68 10.95
C LEU A 89 6.03 -6.48 11.20
N ALA A 90 5.38 -6.41 12.36
CA ALA A 90 4.50 -5.30 12.71
C ALA A 90 5.26 -3.97 12.76
N LYS A 91 6.47 -3.97 13.33
CA LYS A 91 7.39 -2.82 13.34
C LYS A 91 7.83 -2.41 11.95
N ALA A 92 8.15 -3.36 11.08
CA ALA A 92 8.50 -3.08 9.69
C ALA A 92 7.32 -2.41 8.95
N LEU A 93 6.09 -2.86 9.17
CA LEU A 93 4.88 -2.25 8.61
C LEU A 93 4.61 -0.85 9.18
N GLU A 94 4.82 -0.66 10.48
CA GLU A 94 4.71 0.64 11.15
C GLU A 94 5.69 1.64 10.54
N LEU A 95 6.98 1.29 10.45
CA LEU A 95 8.01 2.11 9.83
C LEU A 95 7.71 2.41 8.35
N ARG A 96 7.21 1.42 7.60
CA ARG A 96 6.76 1.61 6.22
C ARG A 96 5.62 2.62 6.13
N SER A 97 4.66 2.59 7.06
CA SER A 97 3.56 3.55 7.10
C SER A 97 4.03 4.98 7.42
N LEU A 98 5.12 5.11 8.18
CA LEU A 98 5.81 6.36 8.48
C LEU A 98 6.77 6.80 7.35
N LYS A 99 6.81 6.08 6.22
CA LYS A 99 7.75 6.30 5.10
C LYS A 99 9.23 6.15 5.46
N LEU A 100 9.54 5.46 6.55
CA LEU A 100 10.90 5.10 6.96
C LEU A 100 11.28 3.75 6.35
N TYR A 101 11.49 3.74 5.02
CA TYR A 101 11.66 2.50 4.26
C TYR A 101 12.96 1.76 4.56
N ALA A 102 14.08 2.46 4.72
CA ALA A 102 15.37 1.82 4.98
C ALA A 102 15.38 1.07 6.33
N PRO A 103 14.93 1.66 7.46
CA PRO A 103 14.73 0.91 8.71
C PRO A 103 13.73 -0.24 8.59
N ALA A 104 12.63 -0.06 7.83
CA ALA A 104 11.66 -1.14 7.60
C ALA A 104 12.31 -2.34 6.87
N LEU A 105 13.12 -2.07 5.84
CA LEU A 105 13.86 -3.10 5.11
C LEU A 105 14.90 -3.81 5.99
N GLN A 106 15.57 -3.09 6.89
CA GLN A 106 16.49 -3.72 7.86
C GLN A 106 15.76 -4.76 8.72
N LEU A 107 14.57 -4.45 9.24
CA LEU A 107 13.77 -5.42 10.00
C LEU A 107 13.33 -6.62 9.15
N PHE A 108 12.92 -6.39 7.90
CA PHE A 108 12.61 -7.51 7.00
C PHE A 108 13.82 -8.39 6.72
N HIS A 109 15.01 -7.83 6.54
CA HIS A 109 16.25 -8.61 6.39
C HIS A 109 16.62 -9.39 7.65
N THR A 110 16.34 -8.85 8.85
CA THR A 110 16.48 -9.60 10.11
C THR A 110 15.55 -10.81 10.12
N VAL A 111 14.28 -10.65 9.71
CA VAL A 111 13.33 -11.77 9.55
C VAL A 111 13.83 -12.78 8.52
N GLU A 112 14.34 -12.31 7.37
CA GLU A 112 14.88 -13.17 6.30
C GLU A 112 16.07 -14.01 6.78
N ALA A 113 17.00 -13.41 7.53
CA ALA A 113 18.16 -14.09 8.08
C ALA A 113 17.76 -15.23 9.02
N GLU A 114 16.69 -15.05 9.80
CA GLU A 114 16.15 -16.07 10.68
C GLU A 114 15.35 -17.16 9.97
N LEU A 115 14.79 -16.89 8.79
CA LEU A 115 14.11 -17.88 7.96
C LEU A 115 15.07 -18.85 7.26
N ARG A 116 16.31 -18.42 7.00
CA ARG A 116 17.32 -19.22 6.29
C ARG A 116 17.45 -20.67 6.79
N PRO A 117 17.48 -20.96 8.11
CA PRO A 117 17.50 -22.34 8.61
C PRO A 117 16.21 -23.13 8.39
N LEU A 118 15.06 -22.48 8.17
CA LEU A 118 13.75 -23.14 8.06
C LEU A 118 13.44 -23.66 6.64
N GLN A 119 14.22 -23.28 5.62
CA GLN A 119 14.12 -23.73 4.22
C GLN A 119 12.72 -23.61 3.56
N GLY A 120 11.84 -22.74 4.07
CA GLY A 120 10.47 -22.58 3.57
C GLY A 120 10.38 -21.69 2.33
N ARG A 121 10.47 -22.27 1.12
CA ARG A 121 10.42 -21.51 -0.16
C ARG A 121 9.23 -20.55 -0.26
N ARG A 122 8.02 -21.00 0.11
CA ARG A 122 6.81 -20.18 0.09
C ARG A 122 6.86 -19.02 1.09
N LEU A 123 7.38 -19.26 2.30
CA LEU A 123 7.52 -18.22 3.32
C LEU A 123 8.54 -17.16 2.89
N THR A 124 9.66 -17.60 2.34
CA THR A 124 10.64 -16.69 1.74
C THR A 124 10.01 -15.86 0.62
N ALA A 125 9.22 -16.47 -0.25
CA ALA A 125 8.56 -15.75 -1.34
C ALA A 125 7.56 -14.68 -0.85
N LEU A 126 6.77 -14.98 0.19
CA LEU A 126 5.86 -14.02 0.82
C LEU A 126 6.63 -12.83 1.45
N LEU A 127 7.72 -13.12 2.16
CA LEU A 127 8.56 -12.07 2.75
C LEU A 127 9.22 -11.20 1.67
N VAL A 128 9.79 -11.84 0.64
CA VAL A 128 10.40 -11.14 -0.49
C VAL A 128 9.38 -10.26 -1.20
N ALA A 129 8.12 -10.69 -1.35
CA ALA A 129 7.08 -9.84 -1.92
C ALA A 129 6.86 -8.55 -1.10
N GLU A 130 6.86 -8.62 0.22
CA GLU A 130 6.69 -7.46 1.10
C GLU A 130 7.93 -6.55 1.13
N MET A 131 9.12 -7.13 1.06
CA MET A 131 10.38 -6.38 0.91
C MET A 131 10.40 -5.61 -0.41
N ARG A 132 10.11 -6.30 -1.52
CA ARG A 132 10.04 -5.72 -2.86
C ARG A 132 9.00 -4.62 -2.96
N TYR A 133 7.85 -4.79 -2.29
CA TYR A 133 6.85 -3.73 -2.21
C TYR A 133 7.38 -2.50 -1.46
N THR A 134 8.12 -2.70 -0.38
CA THR A 134 8.75 -1.63 0.40
C THR A 134 9.84 -0.90 -0.40
N GLU A 135 10.65 -1.62 -1.16
CA GLU A 135 11.62 -1.05 -2.11
C GLU A 135 10.92 -0.20 -3.19
N ALA A 136 9.80 -0.68 -3.74
CA ALA A 136 9.03 0.06 -4.74
C ALA A 136 8.42 1.35 -4.16
N LEU A 137 7.92 1.32 -2.92
CA LEU A 137 7.43 2.51 -2.22
C LEU A 137 8.55 3.53 -2.00
N GLN A 138 9.72 3.07 -1.58
CA GLN A 138 10.90 3.93 -1.42
C GLN A 138 11.30 4.58 -2.75
N ALA A 139 11.34 3.80 -3.83
CA ALA A 139 11.65 4.30 -5.16
C ALA A 139 10.65 5.38 -5.62
N ALA A 140 9.35 5.21 -5.34
CA ALA A 140 8.33 6.17 -5.73
C ALA A 140 8.48 7.53 -5.04
N GLU A 141 8.88 7.53 -3.76
CA GLU A 141 9.14 8.76 -3.00
C GLU A 141 10.43 9.46 -3.46
N MET A 142 11.45 8.70 -3.87
CA MET A 142 12.73 9.25 -4.36
C MET A 142 12.66 9.85 -5.77
N LEU A 143 11.59 9.62 -6.53
CA LEU A 143 11.43 10.24 -7.86
C LEU A 143 11.13 11.76 -7.77
N PRO A 144 11.55 12.59 -8.75
CA PRO A 144 12.39 12.24 -9.89
C PRO A 144 13.82 11.94 -9.46
N LEU A 145 14.44 10.94 -10.09
CA LEU A 145 15.83 10.56 -9.80
C LEU A 145 16.78 11.68 -10.24
N SER A 146 17.80 11.96 -9.43
CA SER A 146 18.86 12.90 -9.79
C SER A 146 19.75 12.33 -10.92
N ALA A 147 20.39 13.21 -11.70
CA ALA A 147 21.22 12.81 -12.85
C ALA A 147 22.37 11.85 -12.49
N ASN A 148 22.82 11.82 -11.23
CA ASN A 148 23.89 10.95 -10.75
C ASN A 148 23.44 9.51 -10.40
N THR A 149 22.18 9.15 -10.66
CA THR A 149 21.57 7.93 -10.09
C THR A 149 21.22 6.86 -11.15
N GLN A 150 21.90 6.85 -12.30
CA GLN A 150 21.62 5.95 -13.44
C GLN A 150 21.68 4.45 -13.11
N CYS A 151 22.54 4.03 -12.18
CA CYS A 151 22.58 2.61 -11.76
C CYS A 151 21.31 2.24 -10.97
N GLN A 152 20.85 3.10 -10.06
CA GLN A 152 19.64 2.83 -9.27
C GLN A 152 18.39 2.86 -10.15
N SER A 153 18.36 3.64 -11.24
CA SER A 153 17.22 3.57 -12.17
C SER A 153 17.08 2.18 -12.80
N ALA A 154 18.18 1.52 -13.19
CA ALA A 154 18.11 0.18 -13.78
C ALA A 154 17.55 -0.87 -12.80
N ASP A 155 17.99 -0.84 -11.54
CA ASP A 155 17.49 -1.75 -10.50
C ASP A 155 16.00 -1.53 -10.21
N ILE A 156 15.56 -0.26 -10.14
CA ILE A 156 14.15 0.09 -9.93
C ILE A 156 13.30 -0.33 -11.13
N ILE A 157 13.79 -0.14 -12.36
CA ILE A 157 13.12 -0.59 -13.58
C ILE A 157 12.96 -2.10 -13.55
N GLN A 158 14.03 -2.84 -13.23
CA GLN A 158 13.98 -4.30 -13.14
C GLN A 158 13.02 -4.77 -12.05
N LEU A 159 13.04 -4.15 -10.87
CA LEU A 159 12.09 -4.40 -9.79
C LEU A 159 10.64 -4.22 -10.27
N ALA A 160 10.33 -3.06 -10.84
CA ALA A 160 8.98 -2.74 -11.27
C ALA A 160 8.50 -3.63 -12.42
N ARG A 161 9.36 -3.90 -13.41
CA ARG A 161 9.08 -4.81 -14.53
C ARG A 161 8.82 -6.23 -14.05
N THR A 162 9.70 -6.78 -13.21
CA THR A 162 9.55 -8.16 -12.73
C THR A 162 8.32 -8.35 -11.87
N ALA A 163 8.01 -7.39 -10.99
CA ALA A 163 6.79 -7.43 -10.18
C ALA A 163 5.53 -7.31 -11.05
N LEU A 164 5.51 -6.37 -12.00
CA LEU A 164 4.37 -6.20 -12.89
C LEU A 164 4.10 -7.48 -13.71
N LEU A 165 5.14 -8.02 -14.36
CA LEU A 165 5.03 -9.24 -15.14
C LEU A 165 4.66 -10.45 -14.26
N ALA A 166 5.19 -10.55 -13.04
CA ALA A 166 4.83 -11.63 -12.13
C ALA A 166 3.37 -11.57 -11.67
N TYR A 167 2.81 -10.38 -11.48
CA TYR A 167 1.41 -10.21 -11.10
C TYR A 167 0.45 -10.64 -12.23
N TYR A 168 0.79 -10.33 -13.48
CA TYR A 168 -0.04 -10.61 -14.65
C TYR A 168 0.31 -11.92 -15.39
N ALA A 169 1.41 -12.58 -15.03
CA ALA A 169 1.73 -13.90 -15.53
C ALA A 169 0.78 -14.94 -14.91
N ASP A 170 0.14 -15.75 -15.76
CA ASP A 170 -0.79 -16.83 -15.40
C ASP A 170 -0.09 -18.08 -14.83
N ALA A 171 1.00 -17.88 -14.08
CA ALA A 171 1.84 -18.96 -13.61
C ALA A 171 1.68 -19.16 -12.10
N ASP A 172 1.53 -20.43 -11.70
CA ASP A 172 1.59 -20.90 -10.32
C ASP A 172 3.03 -20.74 -9.79
N LYS A 173 3.37 -19.50 -9.43
CA LYS A 173 4.66 -19.12 -8.86
C LYS A 173 4.48 -18.83 -7.37
N ASP A 174 5.39 -19.35 -6.56
CA ASP A 174 5.47 -19.08 -5.12
C ASP A 174 5.52 -17.56 -4.82
N TYR A 175 6.03 -16.76 -5.76
CA TYR A 175 6.07 -15.31 -5.70
C TYR A 175 4.88 -14.69 -6.45
N ARG A 176 4.03 -13.98 -5.70
CA ARG A 176 2.93 -13.18 -6.26
C ARG A 176 2.86 -11.82 -5.56
N PRO A 177 3.17 -10.72 -6.27
CA PRO A 177 2.95 -9.37 -5.77
C PRO A 177 1.49 -9.13 -5.37
N CYS A 178 1.26 -8.24 -4.40
CA CYS A 178 -0.09 -7.73 -4.16
C CYS A 178 -0.52 -6.76 -5.27
N ARG A 179 -1.83 -6.50 -5.34
CA ARG A 179 -2.40 -5.59 -6.34
C ARG A 179 -1.81 -4.18 -6.20
N GLU A 180 -1.70 -3.68 -4.98
CA GLU A 180 -1.19 -2.34 -4.67
C GLU A 180 0.25 -2.16 -5.16
N MET A 181 1.08 -3.19 -5.03
CA MET A 181 2.43 -3.20 -5.57
C MET A 181 2.41 -3.16 -7.10
N ALA A 182 1.57 -3.96 -7.76
CA ALA A 182 1.48 -3.96 -9.22
C ALA A 182 1.02 -2.60 -9.78
N GLU A 183 0.02 -1.97 -9.14
CA GLU A 183 -0.46 -0.63 -9.50
C GLU A 183 0.63 0.45 -9.29
N LEU A 184 1.39 0.36 -8.19
CA LEU A 184 2.55 1.22 -7.94
C LEU A 184 3.63 1.05 -9.02
N CYS A 185 3.95 -0.20 -9.38
CA CYS A 185 4.93 -0.51 -10.42
C CYS A 185 4.52 0.02 -11.80
N CYS A 186 3.22 0.04 -12.13
CA CYS A 186 2.74 0.71 -13.34
C CYS A 186 3.13 2.19 -13.36
N THR A 187 2.88 2.90 -12.25
CA THR A 187 3.18 4.33 -12.14
C THR A 187 4.68 4.61 -12.14
N LEU A 188 5.47 3.77 -11.46
CA LEU A 188 6.94 3.83 -11.50
C LEU A 188 7.49 3.71 -12.92
N LEU A 189 7.04 2.71 -13.68
CA LEU A 189 7.50 2.48 -15.06
C LEU A 189 7.12 3.66 -15.98
N LEU A 190 5.92 4.21 -15.83
CA LEU A 190 5.53 5.43 -16.55
C LEU A 190 6.45 6.61 -16.23
N ASN A 191 6.73 6.84 -14.94
CA ASN A 191 7.62 7.91 -14.49
C ASN A 191 9.06 7.75 -14.98
N LEU A 192 9.48 6.51 -15.24
CA LEU A 192 10.82 6.17 -15.73
C LEU A 192 10.89 6.08 -17.25
N GLY A 193 9.79 6.28 -17.97
CA GLY A 193 9.75 6.21 -19.44
C GLY A 193 9.76 4.78 -20.02
N GLU A 194 9.56 3.76 -19.18
CA GLU A 194 9.64 2.34 -19.56
C GLU A 194 8.30 1.84 -20.12
N TRP A 195 7.94 2.33 -21.30
CA TRP A 195 6.62 2.09 -21.90
C TRP A 195 6.46 0.71 -22.55
N ASP A 196 7.56 0.07 -22.96
CA ASP A 196 7.51 -1.20 -23.69
C ASP A 196 7.00 -2.36 -22.85
N VAL A 197 7.22 -2.31 -21.53
CA VAL A 197 6.83 -3.35 -20.56
C VAL A 197 5.32 -3.62 -20.60
N PHE A 198 4.49 -2.61 -20.84
CA PHE A 198 3.03 -2.77 -20.90
C PHE A 198 2.53 -3.57 -22.10
N SER A 199 3.36 -3.73 -23.13
CA SER A 199 3.07 -4.59 -24.29
C SER A 199 3.45 -6.05 -24.04
N GLU A 200 4.43 -6.29 -23.15
CA GLU A 200 4.88 -7.62 -22.75
C GLU A 200 3.94 -8.28 -21.74
N ALA A 201 3.33 -7.46 -20.87
CA ALA A 201 2.35 -7.93 -19.90
C ALA A 201 1.11 -8.51 -20.62
N GLY A 202 0.76 -9.75 -20.29
CA GLY A 202 -0.39 -10.46 -20.84
C GLY A 202 -1.72 -9.74 -20.56
N LYS A 203 -2.81 -10.21 -21.19
CA LYS A 203 -4.15 -9.68 -20.92
C LYS A 203 -4.50 -9.87 -19.43
N PRO A 204 -4.95 -8.84 -18.70
CA PRO A 204 -5.37 -9.02 -17.32
C PRO A 204 -6.57 -9.99 -17.26
N GLN A 205 -6.43 -11.09 -16.53
CA GLN A 205 -7.54 -12.03 -16.32
C GLN A 205 -8.58 -11.50 -15.34
N GLN A 206 -8.18 -10.62 -14.40
CA GLN A 206 -9.14 -9.88 -13.59
C GLN A 206 -9.75 -8.76 -14.45
N ALA A 207 -11.06 -8.85 -14.67
CA ALA A 207 -11.87 -7.89 -15.42
C ALA A 207 -11.89 -6.46 -14.85
N SER A 208 -10.97 -6.06 -13.96
CA SER A 208 -10.85 -4.67 -13.52
C SER A 208 -10.11 -3.87 -14.58
N ILE A 209 -10.82 -2.98 -15.27
CA ILE A 209 -10.21 -1.82 -15.93
C ILE A 209 -9.58 -0.99 -14.81
N GLY A 210 -8.28 -1.27 -14.60
CA GLY A 210 -7.48 -0.86 -13.47
C GLY A 210 -6.42 0.15 -13.85
N VAL A 211 -5.52 0.46 -12.91
CA VAL A 211 -4.39 1.36 -13.12
C VAL A 211 -3.52 0.87 -14.28
N PHE A 212 -3.44 -0.45 -14.47
CA PHE A 212 -2.72 -1.07 -15.58
C PHE A 212 -3.26 -0.69 -16.96
N GLU A 213 -4.58 -0.78 -17.20
CA GLU A 213 -5.15 -0.46 -18.52
C GLU A 213 -4.99 1.03 -18.86
N LEU A 214 -5.19 1.91 -17.87
CA LEU A 214 -4.89 3.33 -18.01
C LEU A 214 -3.40 3.56 -18.31
N SER A 215 -2.52 2.90 -17.56
CA SER A 215 -1.07 3.04 -17.73
C SER A 215 -0.61 2.53 -19.09
N LYS A 216 -1.18 1.43 -19.56
CA LYS A 216 -0.93 0.85 -20.89
C LYS A 216 -1.39 1.79 -22.00
N ALA A 217 -2.60 2.33 -21.91
CA ALA A 217 -3.12 3.29 -22.89
C ALA A 217 -2.27 4.57 -22.91
N LEU A 218 -1.90 5.08 -21.73
CA LEU A 218 -1.06 6.26 -21.58
C LEU A 218 0.34 6.03 -22.15
N ALA A 219 0.98 4.91 -21.81
CA ALA A 219 2.29 4.51 -22.32
C ALA A 219 2.29 4.40 -23.86
N ALA A 220 1.22 3.84 -24.44
CA ALA A 220 1.07 3.75 -25.89
C ALA A 220 1.00 5.15 -26.56
N VAL A 221 0.26 6.10 -25.97
CA VAL A 221 0.22 7.48 -26.47
C VAL A 221 1.57 8.18 -26.27
N CYS A 222 2.22 8.03 -25.12
CA CYS A 222 3.55 8.60 -24.88
C CYS A 222 4.57 8.13 -25.93
N LYS A 223 4.57 6.83 -26.24
CA LYS A 223 5.41 6.23 -27.28
C LYS A 223 5.10 6.77 -28.68
N ASP A 224 3.82 6.88 -29.02
CA ASP A 224 3.36 7.36 -30.32
C ASP A 224 3.68 8.85 -30.56
N VAL A 225 3.52 9.68 -29.52
CA VAL A 225 3.88 11.10 -29.52
C VAL A 225 5.40 11.28 -29.62
N SER A 226 6.17 10.51 -28.84
CA SER A 226 7.64 10.56 -28.87
C SER A 226 8.22 10.12 -30.21
N ALA A 227 7.50 9.24 -30.93
CA ALA A 227 7.84 8.81 -32.28
C ALA A 227 7.31 9.75 -33.38
N ASN A 228 6.67 10.88 -33.04
CA ASN A 228 6.03 11.82 -33.97
C ASN A 228 5.01 11.18 -34.91
N LYS A 229 4.36 10.09 -34.50
CA LYS A 229 3.35 9.38 -35.32
C LYS A 229 1.95 9.99 -35.18
N MET A 230 1.59 10.42 -33.97
CA MET A 230 0.32 11.10 -33.65
C MET A 230 -0.93 10.34 -34.15
N THR A 231 -0.94 9.03 -33.92
CA THR A 231 -1.97 8.10 -34.35
C THR A 231 -3.28 8.32 -33.58
N ARG A 232 -4.32 8.79 -34.29
CA ARG A 232 -5.63 9.11 -33.71
C ARG A 232 -6.28 7.94 -32.97
N SER A 233 -6.15 6.70 -33.47
CA SER A 233 -6.77 5.53 -32.83
C SER A 233 -6.16 5.20 -31.46
N ILE A 234 -4.86 5.42 -31.28
CA ILE A 234 -4.17 5.22 -29.99
C ILE A 234 -4.61 6.30 -29.00
N ALA A 235 -4.64 7.57 -29.44
CA ALA A 235 -5.15 8.67 -28.62
C ALA A 235 -6.62 8.47 -28.20
N GLN A 236 -7.44 7.89 -29.08
CA GLN A 236 -8.84 7.57 -28.79
C GLN A 236 -8.96 6.52 -27.67
N GLN A 237 -8.09 5.51 -27.62
CA GLN A 237 -8.11 4.50 -26.55
C GLN A 237 -7.83 5.10 -25.16
N LEU A 238 -6.89 6.04 -25.07
CA LEU A 238 -6.63 6.78 -23.83
C LEU A 238 -7.85 7.63 -23.45
N TRP A 239 -8.43 8.33 -24.42
CA TRP A 239 -9.65 9.13 -24.20
C TRP A 239 -10.81 8.29 -23.66
N ASP A 240 -11.10 7.16 -24.30
CA ASP A 240 -12.18 6.26 -23.88
C ASP A 240 -11.93 5.68 -22.48
N SER A 241 -10.67 5.32 -22.18
CA SER A 241 -10.25 4.89 -20.84
C SER A 241 -10.52 5.96 -19.79
N VAL A 242 -10.06 7.20 -20.00
CA VAL A 242 -10.28 8.32 -19.05
C VAL A 242 -11.77 8.64 -18.90
N LEU A 243 -12.52 8.65 -20.01
CA LEU A 243 -13.95 8.93 -20.00
C LEU A 243 -14.72 7.88 -19.18
N SER A 244 -14.40 6.59 -19.34
CA SER A 244 -15.04 5.49 -18.60
C SER A 244 -14.86 5.57 -17.08
N MET A 245 -13.83 6.30 -16.60
CA MET A 245 -13.55 6.48 -15.17
C MET A 245 -14.28 7.67 -14.56
N LEU A 246 -14.56 8.69 -15.38
CA LEU A 246 -15.11 9.96 -14.94
C LEU A 246 -16.62 10.07 -15.21
N VAL A 247 -17.13 9.29 -16.16
CA VAL A 247 -18.55 9.22 -16.50
C VAL A 247 -19.11 7.86 -16.07
N VAL A 248 -19.98 7.87 -15.06
CA VAL A 248 -20.67 6.66 -14.62
C VAL A 248 -21.70 6.26 -15.69
N PRO A 249 -21.74 4.99 -16.15
CA PRO A 249 -22.86 4.47 -16.91
C PRO A 249 -24.06 4.32 -15.98
N GLY A 250 -24.75 5.43 -15.69
CA GLY A 250 -25.84 5.48 -14.73
C GLY A 250 -26.73 6.73 -14.78
N SER A 251 -26.31 7.79 -15.47
CA SER A 251 -27.17 8.97 -15.72
C SER A 251 -27.79 8.98 -17.12
N GLN A 252 -27.93 7.80 -17.76
CA GLN A 252 -28.95 7.69 -18.81
C GLN A 252 -30.31 7.85 -18.15
N GLN A 253 -30.78 9.10 -18.13
CA GLN A 253 -32.15 9.50 -18.39
C GLN A 253 -33.12 8.32 -18.32
N SER A 254 -33.65 8.05 -17.13
CA SER A 254 -34.93 7.35 -17.01
C SER A 254 -35.99 8.26 -17.63
N ARG A 255 -36.05 8.31 -18.96
CA ARG A 255 -37.26 8.68 -19.68
C ARG A 255 -38.25 7.56 -19.40
N ARG A 256 -39.11 7.75 -18.40
CA ARG A 256 -40.42 7.11 -18.35
C ARG A 256 -41.49 8.21 -18.48
N PRO A 257 -42.67 7.93 -19.04
CA PRO A 257 -43.05 6.82 -19.91
C PRO A 257 -43.92 7.26 -21.12
N ALA A 258 -44.03 6.43 -22.15
CA ALA A 258 -45.18 6.49 -23.07
C ALA A 258 -45.74 5.08 -23.28
N LYS A 259 -46.91 4.85 -22.67
CA LYS A 259 -47.97 3.88 -22.96
C LYS A 259 -47.59 2.41 -23.22
N GLY A 260 -47.95 1.57 -22.23
CA GLY A 260 -48.71 0.34 -22.40
C GLY A 260 -48.17 -0.74 -23.34
N GLY A 261 -47.30 -1.60 -22.81
CA GLY A 261 -46.98 -2.90 -23.40
C GLY A 261 -46.47 -3.85 -22.31
N PRO A 262 -46.87 -5.14 -22.32
CA PRO A 262 -46.50 -6.08 -21.27
C PRO A 262 -44.98 -6.32 -21.31
N ARG A 263 -44.34 -6.25 -20.14
CA ARG A 263 -42.91 -6.55 -19.98
C ARG A 263 -42.72 -8.06 -20.06
N ASP A 264 -42.16 -8.50 -21.18
CA ASP A 264 -41.57 -9.83 -21.34
C ASP A 264 -40.05 -9.70 -21.47
N GLY A 265 -39.35 -10.63 -20.81
CA GLY A 265 -38.02 -11.11 -21.16
C GLY A 265 -36.82 -10.15 -21.15
N SER A 266 -35.84 -10.47 -20.29
CA SER A 266 -34.42 -10.17 -20.49
C SER A 266 -33.95 -8.75 -20.11
N GLN A 267 -33.97 -8.46 -18.81
CA GLN A 267 -32.89 -7.65 -18.23
C GLN A 267 -31.62 -8.50 -18.31
N ARG A 268 -30.93 -8.47 -19.48
CA ARG A 268 -29.55 -8.95 -19.56
C ARG A 268 -28.76 -8.12 -18.58
N ASP A 269 -28.11 -8.80 -17.64
CA ASP A 269 -27.00 -8.28 -16.88
C ASP A 269 -25.99 -7.66 -17.86
N THR A 270 -26.08 -6.35 -18.10
CA THR A 270 -24.92 -5.61 -18.57
C THR A 270 -23.90 -5.76 -17.45
N PRO A 271 -22.78 -6.46 -17.66
CA PRO A 271 -21.74 -6.49 -16.66
C PRO A 271 -21.36 -5.04 -16.44
N SER A 272 -21.60 -4.51 -15.25
CA SER A 272 -21.13 -3.20 -14.86
C SER A 272 -19.63 -3.25 -15.02
N VAL A 273 -19.15 -2.75 -16.16
CA VAL A 273 -17.73 -2.69 -16.49
C VAL A 273 -17.09 -1.99 -15.30
N PRO A 274 -16.23 -2.66 -14.51
CA PRO A 274 -15.71 -2.07 -13.29
C PRO A 274 -14.81 -0.92 -13.69
N SER A 275 -15.36 0.29 -13.62
CA SER A 275 -14.65 1.54 -13.84
C SER A 275 -13.69 1.76 -12.68
N LEU A 276 -12.49 2.23 -12.99
CA LEU A 276 -11.53 2.69 -11.98
C LEU A 276 -12.19 3.72 -11.07
N SER A 277 -12.08 3.58 -9.74
CA SER A 277 -12.70 4.53 -8.83
C SER A 277 -12.06 5.92 -8.96
N ARG A 278 -12.85 6.99 -8.80
CA ARG A 278 -12.33 8.38 -8.79
C ARG A 278 -11.18 8.57 -7.79
N HIS A 279 -11.25 7.89 -6.64
CA HIS A 279 -10.18 7.90 -5.64
C HIS A 279 -8.89 7.27 -6.18
N THR A 280 -8.97 6.10 -6.81
CA THR A 280 -7.81 5.43 -7.42
C THR A 280 -7.18 6.28 -8.53
N PHE A 281 -8.00 6.94 -9.35
CA PHE A 281 -7.51 7.83 -10.40
C PHE A 281 -6.79 9.05 -9.82
N HIS A 282 -7.35 9.67 -8.78
CA HIS A 282 -6.71 10.77 -8.08
C HIS A 282 -5.38 10.35 -7.45
N SER A 283 -5.31 9.20 -6.78
CA SER A 283 -4.06 8.67 -6.23
C SER A 283 -3.02 8.38 -7.32
N PHE A 284 -3.44 7.85 -8.46
CA PHE A 284 -2.57 7.65 -9.62
C PHE A 284 -1.97 8.97 -10.13
N LEU A 285 -2.81 10.01 -10.29
CA LEU A 285 -2.36 11.34 -10.70
C LEU A 285 -1.36 11.95 -9.70
N GLN A 286 -1.56 11.75 -8.40
CA GLN A 286 -0.63 12.25 -7.37
C GLN A 286 0.75 11.57 -7.42
N GLN A 287 0.83 10.35 -7.92
CA GLN A 287 2.07 9.58 -8.02
C GLN A 287 2.77 9.75 -9.38
N LEU A 288 2.05 10.23 -10.41
CA LEU A 288 2.60 10.47 -11.73
C LEU A 288 3.45 11.75 -11.73
N LYS A 289 4.70 11.62 -12.19
CA LYS A 289 5.74 12.65 -12.22
C LYS A 289 6.31 12.87 -13.63
N ASP A 290 6.02 11.99 -14.59
CA ASP A 290 6.44 12.18 -15.98
C ASP A 290 5.68 13.33 -16.65
N ASN A 291 6.43 14.29 -17.20
CA ASN A 291 5.89 15.52 -17.78
C ASN A 291 5.03 15.25 -19.02
N LEU A 292 5.43 14.30 -19.87
CA LEU A 292 4.69 13.98 -21.09
C LEU A 292 3.34 13.34 -20.74
N ALA A 293 3.37 12.32 -19.89
CA ALA A 293 2.19 11.62 -19.40
C ALA A 293 1.20 12.58 -18.70
N LEU A 294 1.70 13.47 -17.83
CA LEU A 294 0.89 14.50 -17.18
C LEU A 294 0.26 15.47 -18.19
N THR A 295 1.03 15.92 -19.18
CA THR A 295 0.53 16.84 -20.23
C THR A 295 -0.57 16.20 -21.07
N LEU A 296 -0.43 14.91 -21.39
CA LEU A 296 -1.43 14.16 -22.14
C LEU A 296 -2.73 13.99 -21.33
N LEU A 297 -2.63 13.62 -20.05
CA LEU A 297 -3.80 13.52 -19.17
C LEU A 297 -4.47 14.88 -18.96
N LEU A 298 -3.68 15.94 -18.77
CA LEU A 298 -4.21 17.31 -18.66
C LEU A 298 -4.96 17.72 -19.93
N SER A 299 -4.45 17.35 -21.11
CA SER A 299 -5.12 17.61 -22.39
C SER A 299 -6.45 16.87 -22.51
N CYS A 300 -6.51 15.61 -22.05
CA CYS A 300 -7.78 14.87 -21.95
C CYS A 300 -8.77 15.58 -21.01
N LEU A 301 -8.34 15.94 -19.80
CA LEU A 301 -9.19 16.62 -18.83
C LEU A 301 -9.68 17.99 -19.31
N ALA A 302 -8.81 18.77 -19.96
CA ALA A 302 -9.17 20.06 -20.55
C ALA A 302 -10.20 19.91 -21.68
N LYS A 303 -10.03 18.90 -22.55
CA LYS A 303 -11.01 18.58 -23.59
C LYS A 303 -12.36 18.19 -22.98
N MET A 304 -12.38 17.38 -21.92
CA MET A 304 -13.62 17.07 -21.20
C MET A 304 -14.27 18.32 -20.60
N TYR A 305 -13.50 19.16 -19.91
CA TYR A 305 -13.99 20.40 -19.32
C TYR A 305 -14.63 21.30 -20.37
N ASN A 306 -14.01 21.46 -21.54
CA ASN A 306 -14.57 22.27 -22.62
C ASN A 306 -15.87 21.68 -23.16
N ILE A 307 -15.95 20.36 -23.38
CA ILE A 307 -17.19 19.69 -23.81
C ILE A 307 -18.32 19.96 -22.81
N LEU A 308 -18.04 19.79 -21.51
CA LEU A 308 -19.04 19.98 -20.45
C LEU A 308 -19.46 21.44 -20.27
N ARG A 309 -18.53 22.37 -20.44
CA ARG A 309 -18.83 23.81 -20.37
C ARG A 309 -19.70 24.25 -21.54
N ASP A 310 -19.43 23.72 -22.73
CA ASP A 310 -20.14 24.07 -23.95
C ASP A 310 -21.51 23.36 -24.02
N ASP A 311 -21.69 22.27 -23.26
CA ASP A 311 -22.90 21.45 -23.19
C ASP A 311 -23.65 21.68 -21.86
N SER A 312 -24.33 22.83 -21.74
CA SER A 312 -25.03 23.33 -20.53
C SER A 312 -26.13 22.42 -19.92
N GLY A 313 -26.34 21.22 -20.44
CA GLY A 313 -27.27 20.20 -19.91
C GLY A 313 -26.62 18.89 -19.45
N SER A 314 -25.30 18.73 -19.57
CA SER A 314 -24.59 17.52 -19.14
C SER A 314 -24.15 17.64 -17.67
N GLU A 315 -24.96 17.06 -16.77
CA GLU A 315 -24.59 16.95 -15.34
C GLU A 315 -23.39 16.01 -15.18
N VAL A 316 -22.24 16.57 -14.79
CA VAL A 316 -21.18 15.77 -14.16
C VAL A 316 -21.67 15.38 -12.78
N CYS A 317 -21.64 14.09 -12.44
CA CYS A 317 -21.90 13.64 -11.08
C CYS A 317 -20.82 14.18 -10.13
N VAL A 318 -21.03 15.39 -9.63
CA VAL A 318 -20.34 15.92 -8.46
C VAL A 318 -20.99 15.23 -7.25
N GLU A 319 -20.57 13.99 -6.96
CA GLU A 319 -20.84 13.45 -5.63
C GLU A 319 -20.06 14.28 -4.62
N TYR A 320 -20.69 15.34 -4.15
CA TYR A 320 -20.40 15.89 -2.83
C TYR A 320 -20.52 14.73 -1.84
N ARG A 321 -19.55 14.61 -0.93
CA ARG A 321 -19.69 13.79 0.27
C ARG A 321 -21.07 14.06 0.85
N SER A 322 -22.00 13.13 0.68
CA SER A 322 -23.20 13.09 1.51
C SER A 322 -22.70 12.73 2.90
N CYS A 323 -22.36 13.77 3.66
CA CYS A 323 -22.31 13.68 5.11
C CYS A 323 -23.77 13.55 5.55
N GLY A 324 -24.31 12.35 5.39
CA GLY A 324 -25.64 11.98 5.88
C GLY A 324 -25.57 11.80 7.39
N ASN A 325 -25.54 12.92 8.11
CA ASN A 325 -25.92 12.93 9.51
C ASN A 325 -27.32 13.52 9.61
N SER A 326 -28.34 12.66 9.59
CA SER A 326 -29.53 12.86 10.43
C SER A 326 -30.51 11.70 10.34
N ASN A 327 -30.96 11.29 11.53
CA ASN A 327 -32.22 10.62 11.82
C ASN A 327 -32.39 9.17 11.37
N ARG A 328 -31.94 8.25 12.24
CA ARG A 328 -32.87 7.22 12.73
C ARG A 328 -33.18 7.49 14.20
N ASN A 329 -34.44 7.83 14.42
CA ASN A 329 -35.03 8.13 15.72
C ASN A 329 -34.96 6.90 16.65
N PRO A 330 -34.92 7.12 17.98
CA PRO A 330 -35.00 6.08 18.99
C PRO A 330 -36.46 5.86 19.39
N GLN A 331 -37.03 4.65 19.22
CA GLN A 331 -38.26 4.25 19.94
C GLN A 331 -38.28 2.73 20.15
N CYS A 332 -38.36 2.36 21.45
CA CYS A 332 -38.71 1.08 22.07
C CYS A 332 -37.83 -0.14 21.80
#